data_AF-A0A7Y4QC71-F1
#
_entry.id   AF-A0A7Y4QC71-F1
#
_cell.length_a   1.000
_cell.length_b   1.000
_cell.length_c   1.000
_cell.angle_alpha   90.00
_cell.angle_beta   90.00
_cell.angle_gamma   90.00
#
_symmetry.space_group_name_H-M   'P 1'
#
loop_
_entity.id
_entity.type
_entity.pdbx_description
1 polymer ?
#
loop_
_entity_poly.entity_id
_entity_poly.type
_entity_poly.pdbx_seq_one_letter_code
_entity_poly.pdbx_strand_id
1 'polypeptide(L)'
;MTATKENSKPKDTTFKYSRFLYGTLVLLSVYFLATKQIDSAMSNLGIALIFDPFDQKVTWKNRPAYQQVWLIVHLSVVFGLLGIMLFNWLAK
;
A
#
# COMPACT_ATOMS: atom_id res chain seq x y z
N MET A 1 37.32 -26.54 -19.41
CA MET A 1 37.04 -25.20 -18.86
C MET A 1 35.53 -25.01 -18.85
N THR A 2 34.86 -25.35 -17.76
CA THR A 2 33.40 -25.19 -17.60
C THR A 2 33.14 -24.03 -16.65
N ALA A 3 32.64 -22.93 -17.20
CA ALA A 3 32.29 -21.73 -16.44
C ALA A 3 31.01 -21.99 -15.63
N THR A 4 31.15 -22.07 -14.31
CA THR A 4 30.04 -22.13 -13.35
C THR A 4 29.26 -20.82 -13.43
N LYS A 5 28.03 -20.86 -13.94
CA LYS A 5 27.09 -19.74 -13.93
C LYS A 5 26.64 -19.53 -12.49
N GLU A 6 27.29 -18.60 -11.78
CA GLU A 6 26.84 -18.15 -10.47
C GLU A 6 25.47 -17.48 -10.62
N ASN A 7 24.42 -18.19 -10.23
CA ASN A 7 23.05 -17.70 -10.25
C ASN A 7 22.85 -16.82 -9.01
N SER A 8 23.43 -15.61 -9.03
CA SER A 8 23.26 -14.63 -7.97
C SER A 8 21.84 -14.08 -8.03
N LYS A 9 20.89 -14.78 -7.38
CA LYS A 9 19.53 -14.28 -7.17
C LYS A 9 19.64 -12.87 -6.55
N PRO A 10 19.13 -11.81 -7.20
CA PRO A 10 19.22 -10.48 -6.65
C PRO A 10 18.45 -10.45 -5.32
N LYS A 11 19.15 -10.05 -4.26
CA LYS A 11 18.68 -9.98 -2.88
C LYS A 11 17.35 -9.20 -2.83
N ASP A 12 16.31 -9.87 -2.36
CA ASP A 12 14.90 -9.47 -2.29
C ASP A 12 14.59 -8.40 -1.21
N THR A 13 15.53 -7.48 -0.95
CA THR A 13 15.39 -6.43 0.08
C THR A 13 14.31 -5.39 -0.25
N THR A 14 14.00 -5.17 -1.53
CA THR A 14 12.97 -4.22 -1.97
C THR A 14 11.59 -4.52 -1.37
N PHE A 15 11.23 -5.81 -1.25
CA PHE A 15 9.94 -6.23 -0.70
C PHE A 15 9.79 -5.87 0.79
N LYS A 16 10.87 -6.05 1.56
CA LYS A 16 10.89 -5.74 3.00
C LYS A 16 10.76 -4.24 3.24
N TYR A 17 11.31 -3.42 2.34
CA TYR A 17 11.22 -1.96 2.43
C TYR A 17 9.81 -1.45 2.12
N SER A 18 9.16 -1.93 1.05
CA SER A 18 7.77 -1.56 0.74
C SER A 18 6.83 -1.93 1.88
N ARG A 19 6.98 -3.12 2.46
CA ARG A 19 6.17 -3.55 3.61
C ARG A 19 6.37 -2.69 4.86
N PHE A 20 7.60 -2.25 5.10
CA PHE A 20 7.90 -1.35 6.22
C PHE A 20 7.32 0.06 6.00
N LEU A 21 7.47 0.60 4.79
CA LEU A 21 6.85 1.87 4.40
C LEU A 21 5.34 1.80 4.51
N TYR A 22 4.72 0.75 3.96
CA TYR A 22 3.29 0.50 4.09
C TYR A 22 2.83 0.55 5.55
N GLY A 23 3.48 -0.22 6.42
CA GLY A 23 3.11 -0.29 7.83
C GLY A 23 3.24 1.06 8.53
N THR A 24 4.32 1.80 8.25
CA THR A 24 4.56 3.13 8.82
C THR A 24 3.52 4.14 8.34
N LEU A 25 3.19 4.12 7.05
CA LEU A 25 2.19 5.01 6.47
C LEU A 25 0.79 4.69 7.01
N VAL A 26 0.41 3.42 7.13
CA VAL A 26 -0.88 3.07 7.74
C VAL A 26 -0.95 3.52 9.20
N LEU A 27 0.09 3.29 9.98
CA LEU A 27 0.16 3.76 11.38
C LEU A 27 0.04 5.28 11.48
N LEU A 28 0.76 6.00 10.62
CA LEU A 28 0.73 7.45 10.58
C LEU A 28 -0.65 7.98 10.13
N SER A 29 -1.31 7.29 9.20
CA SER A 29 -2.68 7.61 8.80
C SER A 29 -3.69 7.42 9.94
N VAL A 30 -3.56 6.35 10.72
CA VAL A 30 -4.40 6.14 11.91
C VAL A 30 -4.18 7.24 12.94
N TYR A 31 -2.92 7.69 13.13
CA TYR A 31 -2.60 8.84 13.98
C TYR A 31 -3.27 10.12 13.47
N PHE A 32 -3.17 10.44 12.18
CA PHE A 32 -3.83 11.62 11.60
C PHE A 32 -5.36 11.55 11.67
N LEU A 33 -5.94 10.35 11.56
CA LEU A 33 -7.37 10.15 11.75
C LEU A 33 -7.79 10.45 13.19
N ALA A 34 -6.97 10.06 14.17
CA ALA A 34 -7.19 10.38 15.59
C ALA A 34 -7.06 11.87 15.89
N THR A 35 -6.19 12.61 15.18
CA THR A 35 -6.07 14.07 15.29
C THR A 35 -7.11 14.84 14.45
N LYS A 36 -8.09 14.13 13.87
CA LYS A 36 -9.13 14.67 12.97
C LYS A 36 -8.60 15.34 11.70
N GLN A 37 -7.36 15.03 11.30
CA GLN A 37 -6.77 15.50 10.04
C GLN A 37 -7.07 14.51 8.91
N ILE A 38 -8.33 14.51 8.45
CA ILE A 38 -8.83 13.56 7.44
C ILE A 38 -8.04 13.69 6.12
N ASP A 39 -7.69 14.91 5.72
CA ASP A 39 -7.00 15.20 4.46
C ASP A 39 -5.60 14.56 4.42
N SER A 40 -4.85 14.70 5.51
CA SER A 40 -3.52 14.11 5.68
C SER A 40 -3.60 12.60 5.85
N ALA A 41 -4.57 12.10 6.62
CA ALA A 41 -4.80 10.66 6.80
C ALA A 41 -5.10 9.96 5.47
N MET A 42 -5.99 10.54 4.66
CA MET A 42 -6.39 10.02 3.35
C MET A 42 -5.22 10.02 2.37
N SER A 43 -4.51 11.14 2.26
CA SER A 43 -3.32 11.24 1.41
C SER A 43 -2.28 10.18 1.76
N ASN A 44 -2.05 9.99 3.06
CA ASN A 44 -1.05 9.05 3.56
C ASN A 44 -1.49 7.58 3.40
N LEU A 45 -2.80 7.27 3.47
CA LEU A 45 -3.34 5.94 3.12
C LEU A 45 -3.25 5.67 1.61
N GLY A 46 -3.48 6.68 0.77
CA GLY A 46 -3.30 6.58 -0.68
C GLY A 46 -1.85 6.27 -1.04
N ILE A 47 -0.89 6.96 -0.42
CA ILE A 47 0.53 6.68 -0.59
C ILE A 47 0.86 5.27 -0.07
N ALA A 48 0.31 4.85 1.08
CA ALA A 48 0.49 3.48 1.58
C ALA A 48 0.07 2.45 0.53
N LEU A 49 -1.07 2.65 -0.14
CA LEU A 49 -1.56 1.75 -1.18
C LEU A 49 -0.58 1.64 -2.37
N ILE A 50 0.08 2.74 -2.77
CA ILE A 50 1.11 2.74 -3.82
C ILE A 50 2.31 1.89 -3.38
N PHE A 51 2.71 2.02 -2.11
CA PHE A 51 3.73 1.18 -1.49
C PHE A 51 3.15 -0.16 -1.04
N ASP A 52 2.48 -0.88 -1.95
CA ASP A 52 1.92 -2.21 -1.73
C ASP A 52 2.94 -3.12 -1.01
N PRO A 53 2.61 -3.71 0.15
CA PRO A 53 3.49 -4.61 0.89
C PRO A 53 3.73 -5.96 0.20
N PHE A 54 3.05 -6.23 -0.92
CA PHE A 54 3.12 -7.48 -1.67
C PHE A 54 4.12 -7.44 -2.85
N ASP A 55 4.43 -8.62 -3.40
CA ASP A 55 5.46 -8.75 -4.43
C ASP A 55 4.98 -8.21 -5.78
N GLN A 56 5.48 -7.04 -6.17
CA GLN A 56 5.20 -6.39 -7.46
C GLN A 56 5.72 -7.18 -8.67
N LYS A 57 6.60 -8.17 -8.48
CA LYS A 57 7.08 -9.04 -9.58
C LYS A 57 6.02 -10.05 -10.01
N VAL A 58 5.04 -10.35 -9.15
CA VAL A 58 3.95 -11.28 -9.48
C VAL A 58 2.82 -10.51 -10.15
N THR A 59 2.58 -10.81 -11.43
CA THR A 59 1.45 -10.30 -12.21
C THR A 59 0.14 -10.52 -11.45
N TRP A 60 -0.78 -9.56 -11.52
CA TRP A 60 -2.07 -9.58 -10.81
C TRP A 60 -2.81 -10.92 -10.89
N LYS A 61 -2.82 -11.56 -12.06
CA LYS A 61 -3.49 -12.86 -12.30
C LYS A 61 -2.88 -14.04 -11.52
N ASN A 62 -1.60 -13.97 -11.16
CA ASN A 62 -0.88 -15.00 -10.42
C ASN A 62 -0.80 -14.71 -8.91
N ARG A 63 -1.40 -13.59 -8.44
CA ARG A 63 -1.42 -13.28 -7.02
C ARG A 63 -2.46 -14.16 -6.30
N PRO A 64 -2.15 -14.63 -5.07
CA PRO A 64 -3.13 -15.32 -4.26
C PRO A 64 -4.33 -14.42 -3.96
N ALA A 65 -5.53 -14.99 -3.99
CA ALA A 65 -6.80 -14.25 -3.86
C ALA A 65 -6.86 -13.37 -2.60
N TYR A 66 -6.28 -13.82 -1.48
CA TYR A 66 -6.24 -13.06 -0.23
C TYR A 66 -5.51 -11.70 -0.38
N GLN A 67 -4.42 -11.63 -1.14
CA GLN A 67 -3.65 -10.39 -1.33
C GLN A 67 -4.45 -9.39 -2.18
N GLN A 68 -5.12 -9.89 -3.22
CA GLN A 68 -5.96 -9.08 -4.09
C GLN A 68 -7.15 -8.52 -3.32
N VAL A 69 -7.85 -9.38 -2.55
CA VAL A 69 -8.98 -8.96 -1.71
C VAL A 69 -8.54 -7.89 -0.72
N TRP A 70 -7.40 -8.07 -0.06
CA TRP A 70 -6.92 -7.08 0.89
C TRP A 70 -6.57 -5.73 0.23
N LEU A 71 -5.96 -5.73 -0.97
CA LEU A 71 -5.72 -4.49 -1.71
C LEU A 71 -7.03 -3.79 -2.08
N ILE A 72 -8.03 -4.54 -2.54
CA ILE A 72 -9.34 -4.01 -2.92
C ILE A 72 -10.05 -3.43 -1.69
N VAL A 73 -10.03 -4.14 -0.56
CA VAL A 73 -10.61 -3.65 0.70
C VAL A 73 -9.91 -2.36 1.13
N HIS A 74 -8.58 -2.33 1.12
CA HIS A 74 -7.82 -1.13 1.49
C HIS A 74 -8.15 0.04 0.55
N LEU A 75 -8.14 -0.20 -0.75
CA LEU A 75 -8.52 0.79 -1.77
C LEU A 75 -9.94 1.31 -1.52
N SER A 76 -10.89 0.42 -1.20
CA SER A 76 -12.27 0.80 -0.92
C SER A 76 -12.39 1.65 0.34
N VAL A 77 -11.57 1.41 1.36
CA VAL A 77 -11.48 2.27 2.55
C VAL A 77 -10.94 3.65 2.18
N VAL A 78 -9.86 3.73 1.40
CA VAL A 78 -9.30 5.01 0.94
C VAL A 78 -10.32 5.79 0.11
N PHE A 79 -11.00 5.14 -0.83
CA PHE A 79 -12.06 5.74 -1.63
C PHE A 79 -13.26 6.18 -0.78
N GLY A 80 -13.63 5.40 0.23
CA GLY A 80 -14.69 5.77 1.18
C GLY A 80 -14.34 7.03 1.98
N LEU A 81 -13.12 7.11 2.51
CA LEU A 81 -12.63 8.32 3.20
C LEU A 81 -12.57 9.53 2.25
N LEU A 82 -12.09 9.32 1.02
CA LEU A 82 -12.05 10.38 0.00
C LEU A 82 -13.47 10.85 -0.34
N GLY A 83 -14.43 9.94 -0.48
CA GLY A 83 -15.83 10.26 -0.71
C GLY A 83 -16.45 11.08 0.42
N ILE A 84 -16.21 10.71 1.68
CA ILE A 84 -16.68 11.47 2.85
C ILE A 84 -16.06 12.86 2.88
N MET A 85 -14.75 12.97 2.63
CA MET A 85 -14.04 14.24 2.58
C MET A 85 -14.58 15.13 1.46
N LEU A 86 -14.74 14.59 0.25
CA LEU A 86 -15.26 15.30 -0.92
C LEU A 86 -16.71 15.76 -0.68
N PHE A 87 -17.55 14.89 -0.12
CA PHE A 87 -18.93 15.23 0.22
C PHE A 87 -19.00 16.32 1.28
N ASN A 88 -18.19 16.22 2.34
CA ASN A 88 -18.11 17.25 3.37
C ASN A 88 -17.56 18.58 2.84
N TRP A 89 -16.67 18.55 1.84
CA TRP A 89 -16.19 19.74 1.16
C TRP A 89 -17.25 20.37 0.26
N LEU A 90 -18.02 19.54 -0.49
CA LEU A 90 -19.07 19.99 -1.39
C LEU A 90 -20.33 20.48 -0.64
N ALA A 91 -20.62 19.92 0.53
CA ALA A 91 -21.78 20.25 1.36
C ALA A 91 -21.60 21.54 2.19
N LYS A 92 -20.45 22.21 2.07
CA LYS A 92 -20.10 23.44 2.76
C LYS A 92 -20.17 24.64 1.82
#